data_AF-A0A522UW87-F1
#
_entry.id   AF-A0A522UW87-F1
#
_cell.length_a   1.000
_cell.length_b   1.000
_cell.length_c   1.000
_cell.angle_alpha   90.00
_cell.angle_beta   90.00
_cell.angle_gamma   90.00
#
_symmetry.space_group_name_H-M   'P 1'
#
loop_
_entity.id
_entity.type
_entity.pdbx_description
1 polymer ?
#
loop_
_entity_poly.entity_id
_entity_poly.type
_entity_poly.pdbx_seq_one_letter_code
_entity_poly.pdbx_strand_id
1 'polypeptide(L)'
;MIASLPISMIFVVVYRFPIPFGGYSHGLQFIHLVPIAWLFYMSFGGFIVLFFGGALVGYIIEKRTADENKRKTRITIGSIIFTAVAVGFLAILDKIIGPW
;
A
#
# COMPACT_ATOMS: atom_id res chain seq x y z
N MET A 1 -3.71 -6.10 -2.50
CA MET A 1 -4.21 -5.14 -3.52
C MET A 1 -5.41 -4.35 -3.04
N ILE A 2 -6.57 -4.94 -2.74
CA ILE A 2 -7.78 -4.20 -2.33
C ILE A 2 -7.54 -3.31 -1.09
N ALA A 3 -6.81 -3.83 -0.10
CA ALA A 3 -6.46 -3.08 1.11
C ALA A 3 -5.60 -1.82 0.85
N SER A 4 -4.95 -1.69 -0.32
CA SER A 4 -4.04 -0.57 -0.59
C SER A 4 -4.76 0.77 -0.70
N LEU A 5 -6.01 0.78 -1.18
CA LEU A 5 -6.80 2.00 -1.29
C LEU A 5 -7.19 2.57 0.09
N PRO A 6 -7.84 1.82 1.00
CA PRO A 6 -8.14 2.34 2.35
C PRO A 6 -6.86 2.64 3.14
N ILE A 7 -5.79 1.87 2.96
CA ILE A 7 -4.49 2.19 3.55
C ILE A 7 -3.98 3.54 3.02
N SER A 8 -4.02 3.78 1.70
CA SER A 8 -3.60 5.07 1.12
C SER A 8 -4.43 6.25 1.66
N MET A 9 -5.72 6.02 1.92
CA MET A 9 -6.59 7.03 2.56
C MET A 9 -6.17 7.31 4.00
N ILE A 10 -5.79 6.30 4.78
CA ILE A 10 -5.24 6.51 6.11
C ILE A 10 -3.90 7.28 6.02
N PHE A 11 -3.06 6.90 5.05
CA PHE A 11 -1.77 7.55 4.86
C PHE A 11 -1.89 9.01 4.44
N VAL A 12 -2.85 9.43 3.59
CA VAL A 12 -3.02 10.86 3.29
C VAL A 12 -3.50 11.66 4.50
N VAL A 13 -4.19 11.04 5.46
CA VAL A 13 -4.63 11.74 6.66
C VAL A 13 -3.49 11.93 7.65
N VAL A 14 -2.67 10.90 7.84
CA VAL A 14 -1.64 10.86 8.90
C VAL A 14 -0.25 11.27 8.39
N TYR A 15 0.02 11.06 7.11
CA TYR A 15 1.31 11.28 6.45
C TYR A 15 1.15 12.12 5.17
N ARG A 16 2.27 12.68 4.71
CA ARG A 16 2.35 13.29 3.39
C ARG A 16 2.23 12.20 2.34
N PHE A 17 1.11 12.20 1.60
CA PHE A 17 0.88 11.29 0.50
C PHE A 17 1.09 12.04 -0.82
N PRO A 18 1.78 11.45 -1.80
CA PRO A 18 2.03 12.12 -3.06
C PRO A 18 0.76 12.14 -3.90
N ILE A 19 0.36 13.33 -4.34
CA ILE A 19 -0.78 13.55 -5.23
C ILE A 19 -0.24 13.94 -6.60
N PRO A 20 -0.57 13.20 -7.68
CA PRO A 20 -0.16 13.56 -9.03
C PRO A 20 -0.55 15.01 -9.34
N PHE A 21 0.42 15.80 -9.81
CA PHE A 21 0.25 17.23 -10.14
C PHE A 21 -0.11 18.17 -8.98
N GLY A 22 -0.24 17.65 -7.75
CA GLY A 22 -0.53 18.42 -6.52
C GLY A 22 0.56 18.37 -5.46
N GLY A 23 1.64 17.60 -5.69
CA GLY A 23 2.73 17.43 -4.75
C GLY A 23 2.35 16.60 -3.52
N TYR A 24 3.17 16.67 -2.47
CA TYR A 24 2.92 15.98 -1.20
C TYR A 24 1.90 16.73 -0.35
N SER A 25 0.73 16.11 -0.16
CA SER A 25 -0.37 16.67 0.59
C SER A 25 -0.80 15.75 1.73
N HIS A 26 -1.42 16.33 2.75
CA HIS A 26 -1.96 15.57 3.89
C HIS A 26 -3.17 16.28 4.51
N GLY A 27 -4.09 15.50 5.06
CA GLY A 27 -5.33 15.97 5.69
C GLY A 27 -6.58 15.37 5.06
N LEU A 28 -7.68 15.42 5.83
CA LEU A 28 -8.99 14.87 5.44
C LEU A 28 -9.52 15.49 4.13
N GLN A 29 -9.21 16.76 3.88
CA GLN A 29 -9.60 17.46 2.67
C GLN A 29 -9.02 16.85 1.38
N PHE A 30 -7.95 16.06 1.47
CA PHE A 30 -7.31 15.43 0.30
C PHE A 30 -7.70 13.96 0.08
N ILE A 31 -8.55 13.36 0.94
CA ILE A 31 -9.02 11.98 0.80
C ILE A 31 -9.63 11.71 -0.58
N HIS A 32 -10.37 12.68 -1.12
CA HIS A 32 -11.06 12.54 -2.40
C HIS A 32 -10.11 12.40 -3.60
N LEU A 33 -8.85 12.82 -3.46
CA LEU A 33 -7.81 12.71 -4.49
C LEU A 33 -7.08 11.36 -4.46
N VAL A 34 -7.21 10.61 -3.36
CA VAL A 34 -6.53 9.32 -3.16
C VAL A 34 -6.87 8.29 -4.23
N PRO A 35 -8.14 8.11 -4.68
CA PRO A 35 -8.43 7.14 -5.75
C PRO A 35 -7.69 7.43 -7.06
N ILE A 36 -7.55 8.70 -7.43
CA ILE A 36 -6.84 9.12 -8.64
C ILE A 36 -5.34 8.87 -8.48
N ALA A 37 -4.77 9.27 -7.35
CA ALA A 37 -3.36 9.02 -7.03
C ALA A 37 -3.05 7.52 -6.98
N TRP A 38 -3.95 6.74 -6.36
CA TRP A 38 -3.86 5.29 -6.30
C TRP A 38 -3.85 4.67 -7.70
N LEU A 39 -4.77 5.04 -8.59
CA LEU A 39 -4.78 4.57 -9.97
C LEU A 39 -3.48 4.93 -10.70
N PHE A 40 -3.01 6.17 -10.55
CA PHE A 40 -1.76 6.63 -11.14
C PHE A 40 -0.58 5.74 -10.72
N TYR A 41 -0.33 5.56 -9.42
CA TYR A 41 0.78 4.73 -8.94
C TYR A 41 0.60 3.24 -9.26
N MET A 42 -0.64 2.76 -9.34
CA MET A 42 -0.93 1.40 -9.78
C MET A 42 -0.52 1.20 -11.24
N SER A 43 -0.81 2.16 -12.13
CA SER A 43 -0.41 2.14 -13.54
C SER A 43 1.11 2.19 -13.75
N PHE A 44 1.86 2.84 -12.85
CA PHE A 44 3.34 2.88 -12.87
C PHE A 44 4.02 1.67 -12.22
N GLY A 45 3.31 0.54 -12.10
CA GLY A 45 3.88 -0.72 -11.59
C GLY A 45 3.47 -1.09 -10.17
N GLY A 46 2.65 -0.27 -9.49
CA GLY A 46 2.07 -0.63 -8.19
C GLY A 46 1.29 -1.95 -8.23
N PHE A 47 0.62 -2.25 -9.35
CA PHE A 47 -0.03 -3.55 -9.55
C PHE A 47 0.95 -4.72 -9.48
N ILE A 48 2.09 -4.61 -10.16
CA ILE A 48 3.11 -5.65 -10.23
C ILE A 48 3.67 -5.90 -8.83
N VAL A 49 4.06 -4.84 -8.13
CA VAL A 49 4.63 -4.93 -6.77
C VAL A 49 3.65 -5.56 -5.79
N LEU A 50 2.39 -5.11 -5.78
CA LEU A 50 1.39 -5.63 -4.84
C LEU A 50 0.94 -7.05 -5.19
N PHE A 51 0.88 -7.40 -6.47
CA PHE A 51 0.49 -8.73 -6.91
C PHE A 51 1.56 -9.75 -6.53
N PHE A 52 2.80 -9.55 -6.98
CA PHE A 52 3.89 -10.49 -6.71
C PHE A 52 4.28 -10.50 -5.24
N GLY A 53 4.33 -9.34 -4.59
CA GLY A 53 4.63 -9.26 -3.17
C GLY A 53 3.56 -9.91 -2.30
N GLY A 54 2.29 -9.69 -2.61
CA GLY A 54 1.17 -10.37 -1.93
C GLY A 54 1.21 -11.89 -2.12
N ALA A 55 1.46 -12.35 -3.35
CA ALA A 55 1.60 -13.78 -3.65
C ALA A 55 2.76 -14.42 -2.89
N LEU A 56 3.92 -13.73 -2.83
CA LEU A 56 5.10 -14.21 -2.10
C LEU A 56 4.82 -14.33 -0.60
N VAL A 57 4.17 -13.32 0.00
CA VAL A 57 3.77 -13.36 1.42
C VAL A 57 2.81 -14.51 1.69
N GLY A 58 1.81 -14.68 0.83
CA GLY A 58 0.87 -15.79 0.90
C GLY A 58 1.57 -17.15 0.88
N TYR A 59 2.48 -17.35 -0.07
CA TYR A 59 3.27 -18.57 -0.23
C TYR A 59 4.16 -18.88 0.99
N ILE A 60 4.83 -17.86 1.54
CA ILE A 60 5.68 -18.02 2.73
C ILE A 60 4.84 -18.45 3.94
N ILE A 61 3.66 -17.83 4.12
CA ILE A 61 2.78 -18.13 5.26
C ILE A 61 2.13 -19.50 5.12
N GLU A 62 1.73 -19.87 3.91
CA GLU A 62 1.20 -21.19 3.57
C GLU A 62 2.16 -22.30 3.97
N LYS A 63 3.45 -22.17 3.62
CA LYS A 63 4.48 -23.16 3.99
C LYS A 63 4.74 -23.25 5.49
N ARG A 64 4.46 -22.20 6.26
CA ARG A 64 4.81 -22.11 7.69
C ARG A 64 3.64 -22.40 8.63
N THR A 65 2.42 -22.56 8.12
CA THR A 65 1.23 -22.68 8.96
C THR A 65 0.48 -23.98 8.64
N ALA A 66 0.58 -24.96 9.54
CA ALA A 66 -0.11 -26.25 9.40
C ALA A 66 -1.63 -26.17 9.69
N ASP A 67 -2.04 -25.21 10.52
CA ASP A 67 -3.44 -24.99 10.91
C ASP A 67 -4.19 -24.16 9.85
N GLU A 68 -5.20 -24.76 9.20
CA GLU A 68 -5.93 -24.14 8.10
C GLU A 68 -6.69 -22.86 8.50
N ASN A 69 -7.24 -22.82 9.72
CA ASN A 69 -7.98 -21.65 10.21
C ASN A 69 -7.03 -20.50 10.50
N LYS A 70 -5.87 -20.79 11.11
CA LYS A 70 -4.83 -19.77 11.34
C LYS A 70 -4.15 -19.34 10.04
N ARG A 71 -4.08 -20.22 9.04
CA ARG A 71 -3.46 -19.93 7.73
C ARG A 71 -4.18 -18.80 7.00
N LYS A 72 -5.51 -18.88 6.85
CA LYS A 72 -6.30 -17.82 6.18
C LYS A 72 -6.11 -16.46 6.86
N THR A 73 -6.23 -16.41 8.18
CA THR A 73 -6.06 -15.17 8.96
C THR A 73 -4.65 -14.60 8.83
N ARG A 74 -3.62 -15.45 8.90
CA ARG A 74 -2.22 -15.00 8.74
C ARG A 74 -1.95 -14.49 7.33
N ILE A 75 -2.44 -15.15 6.28
CA ILE A 75 -2.27 -14.69 4.90
C ILE A 75 -2.90 -13.30 4.72
N THR A 76 -4.11 -13.10 5.23
CA THR A 76 -4.80 -11.80 5.16
C THR A 76 -4.02 -10.72 5.91
N ILE A 77 -3.63 -10.98 7.16
CA ILE A 77 -2.86 -10.03 7.98
C ILE A 77 -1.51 -9.71 7.31
N GLY A 78 -0.77 -10.73 6.86
CA GLY A 78 0.51 -10.54 6.17
C GLY A 78 0.37 -9.71 4.89
N SER A 79 -0.70 -9.94 4.12
CA SER A 79 -0.98 -9.16 2.91
C SER A 79 -1.32 -7.70 3.22
N ILE A 80 -2.05 -7.43 4.30
CA ILE A 80 -2.35 -6.07 4.78
C ILE A 80 -1.06 -5.37 5.22
N ILE A 81 -0.22 -6.04 6.02
CA ILE A 81 1.05 -5.49 6.50
C ILE A 81 1.96 -5.16 5.32
N PHE A 82 2.14 -6.10 4.38
CA PHE A 82 2.94 -5.87 3.18
C PHE A 82 2.43 -4.66 2.38
N THR A 83 1.11 -4.56 2.22
CA THR A 83 0.49 -3.43 1.53
C THR A 83 0.75 -2.11 2.27
N ALA A 84 0.63 -2.09 3.60
CA ALA A 84 0.89 -0.90 4.41
C ALA A 84 2.35 -0.45 4.29
N VAL A 85 3.30 -1.39 4.28
CA VAL A 85 4.71 -1.11 4.07
C VAL A 85 4.94 -0.54 2.67
N ALA A 86 4.39 -1.17 1.62
CA ALA A 86 4.55 -0.70 0.24
C ALA A 86 3.98 0.71 0.01
N VAL A 87 2.80 1.00 0.57
CA VAL A 87 2.20 2.34 0.53
C VAL A 87 3.02 3.34 1.36
N GLY A 88 3.54 2.91 2.52
CA GLY A 88 4.43 3.73 3.35
C GLY A 88 5.71 4.12 2.63
N PHE A 89 6.28 3.24 1.80
CA PHE A 89 7.43 3.58 0.96
C PHE A 89 7.12 4.73 -0.01
N LEU A 90 5.94 4.76 -0.63
CA LEU A 90 5.50 5.88 -1.48
C LEU A 90 5.37 7.19 -0.69
N ALA A 91 4.85 7.12 0.54
CA ALA A 91 4.70 8.29 1.41
C ALA A 91 6.04 8.86 1.91
N ILE A 92 7.09 8.02 1.98
CA ILE A 92 8.44 8.42 2.44
C ILE A 92 9.38 8.70 1.25
N LEU A 93 8.96 8.40 0.03
CA LEU A 93 9.79 8.49 -1.18
C LEU A 93 10.46 9.87 -1.36
N ASP A 94 9.77 10.95 -0.97
CA ASP A 94 10.29 12.33 -0.90
C ASP A 94 11.63 12.43 -0.14
N LYS A 95 11.73 11.71 0.98
CA LYS A 95 12.92 11.72 1.84
C LYS A 95 14.09 10.94 1.23
N ILE A 96 13.83 10.05 0.28
CA ILE A 96 14.82 9.17 -0.31
C ILE A 96 15.37 9.78 -1.61
N ILE A 97 14.50 10.38 -2.44
CA ILE A 97 14.85 10.82 -3.80
C ILE A 97 14.75 12.35 -3.97
N GLY A 98 14.23 13.06 -2.96
CA GLY A 98 14.08 14.52 -2.95
C GLY A 98 12.69 14.99 -3.40
N PRO A 99 12.34 16.26 -3.11
CA PRO A 99 11.07 16.85 -3.49
C PRO A 99 10.99 17.02 -5.00
N TRP A 100 9.98 16.39 -5.60
CA TRP A 100 9.55 16.58 -6.99
C TRP A 100 8.44 17.62 -7.08
#